data_AF-A0AAX2AAL1-F1
#
_entry.id   AF-A0AAX2AAL1-F1
#
_cell.length_a   1.000
_cell.length_b   1.000
_cell.length_c   1.000
_cell.angle_alpha   90.00
_cell.angle_beta   90.00
_cell.angle_gamma   90.00
#
_symmetry.space_group_name_H-M   'P 1'
#
loop_
_entity.id
_entity.type
_entity.pdbx_description
1 polymer ?
#
loop_
_entity_poly.entity_id
_entity_poly.type
_entity_poly.pdbx_seq_one_letter_code
_entity_poly.pdbx_strand_id
1 'polypeptide(L)' 'MNKEELINDIKLLISTNDDDKVDINPNFLEYFQLEELIAIKERLIVKKNNIREDSYEYLDEIYEKTKEDSI' A
#
# COMPACT_ATOMS: atom_id res chain seq x y z
N MET A 1 11.20 14.64 -11.28
CA MET A 1 10.78 13.23 -11.18
C MET A 1 10.60 12.70 -12.58
N ASN A 2 11.36 11.68 -12.96
CA ASN A 2 11.28 11.07 -14.29
C ASN A 2 10.34 9.84 -14.27
N LYS A 3 9.95 9.36 -15.46
CA LYS A 3 9.02 8.23 -15.60
C LYS A 3 9.58 6.94 -14.99
N GLU A 4 10.89 6.73 -15.07
CA GLU A 4 11.56 5.52 -14.61
C GLU A 4 11.62 5.43 -13.07
N GLU A 5 11.92 6.54 -12.40
CA GLU A 5 11.82 6.71 -10.94
C GLU A 5 10.42 6.37 -10.47
N LEU A 6 9.41 6.86 -11.19
CA LEU A 6 8.01 6.62 -10.85
C LEU A 6 7.62 5.15 -10.95
N ILE A 7 8.09 4.46 -12.00
CA ILE A 7 7.89 3.02 -12.19
C ILE A 7 8.58 2.23 -11.07
N ASN A 8 9.79 2.61 -10.68
CA ASN A 8 10.52 1.95 -9.59
C ASN A 8 9.83 2.15 -8.23
N ASP A 9 9.33 3.36 -7.95
CA ASP A 9 8.55 3.64 -6.75
C ASP A 9 7.28 2.78 -6.70
N ILE A 10 6.55 2.69 -7.82
CA ILE A 10 5.34 1.87 -7.91
C ILE A 10 5.66 0.39 -7.70
N LYS A 11 6.76 -0.12 -8.28
CA LYS A 11 7.21 -1.50 -8.06
C LYS A 11 7.51 -1.78 -6.59
N LEU A 12 8.19 -0.87 -5.90
CA LEU A 12 8.48 -1.00 -4.46
C LEU A 12 7.20 -0.99 -3.61
N LEU A 13 6.23 -0.13 -3.95
CA LEU A 13 4.93 -0.07 -3.28
C LEU A 13 4.13 -1.36 -3.46
N ILE A 14 4.22 -1.96 -4.64
CA ILE A 14 3.58 -3.24 -4.99
C ILE A 14 4.24 -4.43 -4.26
N SER A 15 5.57 -4.52 -4.30
CA SER A 15 6.31 -5.69 -3.80
C SER A 15 6.36 -5.83 -2.27
N THR A 16 5.89 -4.81 -1.53
CA THR A 16 5.90 -4.86 -0.05
C THR A 16 4.70 -5.55 0.57
N ASN A 17 3.72 -5.99 -0.24
CA ASN A 17 2.59 -6.81 0.23
C ASN A 17 2.79 -8.25 -0.28
N ASP A 18 3.45 -9.10 0.51
CA ASP A 18 3.67 -10.53 0.19
C ASP A 18 2.36 -11.34 0.03
N ASP A 19 1.22 -10.81 0.50
CA ASP A 19 -0.08 -11.49 0.51
C ASP A 19 -1.13 -10.90 -0.46
N ASP A 20 -0.90 -9.71 -1.01
CA ASP A 20 -1.84 -9.11 -1.95
C ASP A 20 -1.47 -9.50 -3.38
N LYS A 21 -2.34 -10.30 -4.02
CA LYS A 21 -2.33 -10.45 -5.48
C LYS A 21 -2.28 -9.08 -6.12
N VAL A 22 -1.14 -8.75 -6.71
CA VAL A 22 -0.96 -7.49 -7.40
C VAL A 22 -1.86 -7.51 -8.64
N ASP A 23 -2.95 -6.74 -8.63
CA ASP A 23 -3.88 -6.62 -9.76
C ASP A 23 -3.21 -6.01 -11.02
N ILE A 24 -2.00 -5.45 -10.88
CA ILE A 24 -1.24 -4.79 -11.94
C ILE A 24 0.07 -5.55 -12.18
N ASN A 25 0.22 -6.13 -13.37
CA ASN A 25 1.50 -6.68 -13.78
C ASN A 25 2.50 -5.51 -14.04
N PRO A 26 3.66 -5.48 -13.37
CA PRO A 26 4.60 -4.36 -13.40
C PRO A 26 5.22 -4.11 -14.79
N ASN A 27 5.15 -5.08 -15.70
CA ASN A 27 5.60 -4.90 -17.09
C ASN A 27 4.66 -3.97 -17.89
N PHE A 28 3.44 -3.73 -17.42
CA PHE A 28 2.53 -2.80 -18.09
C PHE A 28 2.80 -1.34 -17.75
N LEU A 29 3.55 -1.05 -16.67
CA LEU A 29 3.85 0.31 -16.21
C LEU A 29 4.58 1.16 -17.26
N GLU A 30 5.32 0.52 -18.16
CA GLU A 30 6.04 1.21 -19.24
C GLU A 30 5.10 1.84 -20.28
N TYR A 31 3.88 1.31 -20.45
CA TYR A 31 2.91 1.82 -21.42
C TYR A 31 2.07 3.00 -20.91
N PHE A 32 2.06 3.23 -19.59
CA PHE A 32 1.30 4.33 -18.99
C PHE A 32 2.00 5.67 -19.20
N GLN A 33 1.19 6.72 -19.30
CA GLN A 33 1.67 8.09 -19.28
C GLN A 33 2.09 8.50 -17.87
N LEU A 34 2.88 9.57 -17.77
CA LEU A 34 3.40 10.04 -16.48
C LEU A 34 2.29 10.33 -15.48
N GLU A 35 1.21 10.96 -15.93
CA GLU A 35 0.04 11.33 -15.11
C GLU A 35 -0.68 10.08 -14.56
N GLU A 36 -0.82 9.05 -15.38
CA GLU A 36 -1.45 7.79 -14.98
C GLU A 36 -0.59 7.07 -13.93
N LEU A 37 0.73 7.05 -14.11
CA LEU A 37 1.66 6.49 -13.14
C LEU A 37 1.61 7.25 -11.81
N ILE A 38 1.45 8.59 -11.83
CA ILE A 38 1.29 9.38 -10.60
C ILE A 38 0.01 8.96 -9.88
N ALA A 39 -1.11 8.86 -10.60
CA ALA A 39 -2.39 8.43 -10.03
C ALA A 39 -2.31 7.00 -9.44
N ILE A 40 -1.60 6.08 -10.10
CA ILE A 40 -1.35 4.73 -9.58
C ILE A 40 -0.56 4.78 -8.27
N LYS A 41 0.54 5.55 -8.24
CA LYS A 41 1.37 5.71 -7.04
C LYS A 41 0.55 6.26 -5.87
N GLU A 42 -0.24 7.30 -6.09
CA GLU A 42 -1.09 7.90 -5.05
C GLU A 42 -2.11 6.91 -4.51
N ARG A 43 -2.79 6.15 -5.37
CA ARG A 43 -3.74 5.11 -4.95
C ARG A 43 -3.08 4.03 -4.11
N LEU A 44 -1.87 3.60 -4.48
CA LEU A 44 -1.11 2.60 -3.73
C LEU A 44 -0.70 3.12 -2.34
N ILE A 45 -0.31 4.39 -2.25
CA ILE A 45 0.03 5.03 -0.97
C ILE A 45 -1.20 5.12 -0.07
N VAL A 46 -2.35 5.57 -0.60
CA VAL A 46 -3.60 5.64 0.16
C VAL A 46 -4.03 4.26 0.65
N LYS A 47 -4.01 3.25 -0.22
CA LYS A 47 -4.34 1.87 0.18
C LYS A 47 -3.44 1.39 1.33
N LYS A 48 -2.13 1.67 1.26
CA LYS A 48 -1.17 1.29 2.30
C LYS A 48 -1.38 2.04 3.62
N ASN A 49 -1.73 3.32 3.55
CA ASN A 49 -2.05 4.11 4.74
C ASN A 49 -3.33 3.59 5.41
N ASN A 50 -4.38 3.31 4.64
CA ASN A 50 -5.62 2.76 5.19
C ASN A 50 -5.38 1.39 5.84
N ILE A 51 -4.62 0.49 5.22
CA ILE A 51 -4.24 -0.81 5.82
C ILE A 51 -3.50 -0.61 7.15
N ARG A 52 -2.62 0.40 7.23
CA ARG A 52 -1.89 0.72 8.47
C ARG A 52 -2.83 1.26 9.53
N GLU A 53 -3.71 2.20 9.20
CA GLU A 53 -4.72 2.73 10.13
C GLU A 53 -5.61 1.60 10.65
N ASP A 54 -6.15 0.75 9.77
CA ASP A 54 -6.96 -0.42 10.14
C ASP A 54 -6.17 -1.39 11.04
N SER A 55 -4.88 -1.59 10.78
CA SER A 55 -4.02 -2.46 11.60
C SER A 55 -3.71 -1.85 12.97
N TYR A 56 -3.49 -0.54 13.05
CA TYR A 56 -3.29 0.16 14.33
C TYR A 56 -4.57 0.14 15.16
N GLU A 57 -5.71 0.45 14.56
CA GLU A 57 -7.01 0.42 15.24
C GLU A 57 -7.36 -1.01 15.72
N TYR A 58 -7.06 -2.03 14.92
CA TYR A 58 -7.20 -3.43 15.31
C TYR A 58 -6.25 -3.84 16.46
N LEU A 59 -5.00 -3.37 16.44
CA LEU A 59 -4.04 -3.64 17.51
C LEU A 59 -4.43 -2.94 18.82
N ASP A 60 -4.94 -1.71 18.74
CA ASP A 60 -5.47 -0.98 19.89
C ASP A 60 -6.71 -1.68 20.45
N GLU A 61 -7.61 -2.17 19.59
CA GLU A 61 -8.78 -2.96 20.01
C GLU A 61 -8.39 -4.26 20.72
N ILE A 62 -7.38 -4.98 20.21
CA ILE A 62 -6.83 -6.18 20.89
C ILE A 62 -6.23 -5.80 22.24
N TYR A 63 -5.46 -4.71 22.31
CA TYR A 63 -4.81 -4.26 23.53
C TYR A 63 -5.82 -3.86 24.61
N GLU A 64 -6.88 -3.13 24.25
CA GLU A 64 -7.96 -2.77 25.18
C GLU A 64 -8.75 -4.00 25.65
N LYS A 65 -9.09 -4.94 24.75
CA LYS A 65 -9.77 -6.21 25.11
C LYS A 65 -8.95 -7.06 26.08
N THR A 66 -7.64 -7.16 25.86
CA THR A 66 -6.75 -7.95 26.73
C THR A 66 -6.50 -7.29 28.08
N LYS A 67 -6.69 -5.97 28.19
CA LYS A 67 -6.68 -5.23 29.47
C LYS A 67 -7.94 -5.49 30.30
N GLU A 68 -9.11 -5.57 29.67
CA GLU A 68 -10.38 -5.84 30.38
C GLU A 68 -10.44 -7.25 30.98
N ASP A 69 -9.79 -8.24 30.36
CA ASP A 69 -9.71 -9.62 30.88
C ASP A 69 -8.72 -9.80 32.06
N SER A 70 -8.06 -8.74 32.52
CA SER A 70 -7.05 -8.79 33.59
C SER A 70 -7.56 -8.32 34.97
N ILE A 71 -8.87 -8.30 35.23
CA ILE A 71 -9.47 -7.93 36.54
C ILE A 71 -10.27 -9.09 37.15
#